data_AF-A8XCI9-F1
#
_entry.id   AF-A8XCI9-F1
#
_cell.length_a   1.000
_cell.length_b   1.000
_cell.length_c   1.000
_cell.angle_alpha   90.00
_cell.angle_beta   90.00
_cell.angle_gamma   90.00
#
_symmetry.space_group_name_H-M   'P 1'
#
loop_
_entity.id
_entity.type
_entity.pdbx_description
1 polymer ?
#
loop_
_entity_poly.entity_id
_entity_poly.type
_entity_poly.pdbx_seq_one_letter_code
_entity_poly.pdbx_strand_id
1 'polypeptide(L)'
;MGDEKEGVPVGLLRAVDQTVEIKQVGHTRSLNVHVTAALMIAKFAEQTNKVERGFVGIFFCLVLLIPVFEYLFFSVCPLHWSLNKNMSSEVLRGIDPRGYFSTFFREGVFPDGRGLLDEQKLVFKQGECGGVGSSVVSTQCVTVSCSIEASVSLVSDAPLVDIKIEPSQQLPEKDAEEYNSLLLSLFTIGNFVKRENLRCLDICDKTLPLEWQLHITIKVLSLEGSLLDAVVCAIGAALADTKLPSIALDHADTDESVIEKNQIRADYRTMHKLTLEEPLMCCSFGIFVDNESKQSKELLLLAPNFEAISVCRATCSVIVGKDNMVAVRERGRLANFSLLKKMCQITAERRQKFVETLRST
;
A
#
# COMPACT_ATOMS: atom_id res chain seq x y z
N MET A 1 -4.56 -33.68 2.56
CA MET A 1 -5.10 -33.24 3.86
C MET A 1 -5.02 -31.73 3.85
N GLY A 2 -6.14 -31.05 3.64
CA GLY A 2 -6.21 -29.59 3.66
C GLY A 2 -6.23 -29.10 5.10
N ASP A 3 -5.60 -27.96 5.36
CA ASP A 3 -5.55 -27.30 6.66
C ASP A 3 -6.96 -27.09 7.24
N GLU A 4 -7.38 -27.97 8.15
CA GLU A 4 -8.60 -27.81 8.96
C GLU A 4 -8.48 -26.68 10.00
N LYS A 5 -7.33 -25.98 10.05
CA LYS A 5 -7.06 -24.92 11.02
C LYS A 5 -7.68 -23.57 10.67
N GLU A 6 -7.99 -23.31 9.40
CA GLU A 6 -8.71 -22.10 9.00
C GLU A 6 -10.19 -22.46 8.75
N GLY A 7 -10.99 -22.34 9.80
CA GLY A 7 -12.44 -22.52 9.71
C GLY A 7 -13.09 -21.54 8.72
N VAL A 8 -14.32 -21.83 8.30
CA VAL A 8 -15.11 -20.94 7.43
C VAL A 8 -15.22 -19.54 8.07
N PRO A 9 -14.90 -18.45 7.34
CA PRO A 9 -14.97 -17.09 7.89
C PRO A 9 -16.34 -16.79 8.52
N VAL A 10 -16.34 -16.20 9.72
CA VAL A 10 -17.57 -15.96 10.51
C VAL A 10 -18.62 -15.12 9.75
N GLY A 11 -18.18 -14.20 8.88
CA GLY A 11 -19.08 -13.43 8.02
C GLY A 11 -19.84 -14.29 7.02
N LEU A 12 -19.18 -15.30 6.44
CA LEU A 12 -19.81 -16.27 5.54
C LEU A 12 -20.71 -17.24 6.31
N LEU A 13 -20.32 -17.67 7.52
CA LEU A 13 -21.16 -18.50 8.38
C LEU A 13 -22.49 -17.82 8.67
N ARG A 14 -22.51 -16.52 9.01
CA ARG A 14 -23.76 -15.78 9.21
C ARG A 14 -24.62 -15.66 7.95
N ALA A 15 -24.00 -15.61 6.76
CA ALA A 15 -24.73 -15.55 5.51
C ALA A 15 -25.39 -16.89 5.12
N VAL A 16 -24.80 -18.02 5.55
CA VAL A 16 -25.35 -19.38 5.33
C VAL A 16 -26.16 -19.93 6.50
N ASP A 17 -26.10 -19.29 7.67
CA ASP A 17 -26.93 -19.59 8.85
C ASP A 17 -28.35 -19.01 8.71
N GLN A 18 -28.93 -19.16 7.52
CA GLN A 18 -30.35 -18.97 7.32
C GLN A 18 -31.04 -20.33 7.45
N THR A 19 -31.98 -20.43 8.39
CA THR A 19 -32.85 -21.60 8.50
C THR A 19 -33.75 -21.65 7.27
N VAL A 20 -33.40 -22.50 6.32
CA VAL A 20 -34.27 -22.77 5.17
C VAL A 20 -35.31 -23.80 5.61
N GLU A 21 -36.55 -23.37 5.84
CA GLU A 21 -37.68 -24.29 6.02
C GLU A 21 -38.03 -24.94 4.69
N ILE A 22 -37.51 -26.13 4.45
CA ILE A 22 -37.96 -26.98 3.36
C ILE A 22 -39.25 -27.65 3.82
N LYS A 23 -40.41 -27.27 3.25
CA LYS A 23 -41.67 -27.98 3.48
C LYS A 23 -41.57 -29.39 2.88
N GLN A 24 -41.10 -30.34 3.68
CA GLN A 24 -41.18 -31.75 3.37
C GLN A 24 -42.52 -32.30 3.85
N VAL A 25 -43.17 -33.09 3.00
CA VAL A 25 -44.35 -33.86 3.40
C VAL A 25 -43.88 -34.92 4.40
N GLY A 26 -44.19 -34.71 5.68
CA GLY A 26 -44.23 -35.78 6.67
C GLY A 26 -43.18 -35.76 7.80
N HIS A 27 -41.95 -35.29 7.61
CA HIS A 27 -40.94 -35.29 8.68
C HIS A 27 -39.96 -34.11 8.62
N THR A 28 -39.79 -33.41 9.76
CA THR A 28 -38.79 -32.36 9.95
C THR A 28 -37.46 -33.01 10.33
N ARG A 29 -36.40 -32.81 9.53
CA ARG A 29 -35.02 -33.07 9.94
C ARG A 29 -34.16 -31.83 9.71
N SER A 30 -33.40 -31.43 10.73
CA SER A 30 -32.42 -30.34 10.62
C SER A 30 -31.26 -30.79 9.73
N LEU A 31 -31.08 -30.14 8.57
CA LEU A 31 -29.84 -30.30 7.82
C LEU A 31 -28.74 -29.51 8.55
N ASN A 32 -27.59 -30.16 8.77
CA ASN A 32 -26.46 -29.51 9.41
C ASN A 32 -25.97 -28.35 8.51
N VAL A 33 -25.77 -27.16 9.08
CA VAL A 33 -25.50 -25.90 8.34
C VAL A 33 -24.30 -26.04 7.39
N HIS A 34 -23.32 -26.86 7.76
CA HIS A 34 -22.15 -27.19 6.95
C HIS A 34 -22.49 -27.96 5.65
N VAL A 35 -23.50 -28.82 5.67
CA VAL A 35 -23.93 -29.61 4.51
C VAL A 35 -24.71 -28.73 3.53
N THR A 36 -25.55 -27.84 4.03
CA THR A 36 -26.30 -26.88 3.20
C THR A 36 -25.35 -25.88 2.53
N ALA A 37 -24.36 -25.37 3.27
CA ALA A 37 -23.33 -24.47 2.71
C ALA A 37 -22.49 -25.17 1.64
N ALA A 38 -22.05 -26.42 1.87
CA ALA A 38 -21.30 -27.20 0.89
C ALA A 38 -22.10 -27.47 -0.39
N LEU A 39 -23.39 -27.79 -0.27
CA LEU A 39 -24.28 -27.98 -1.42
C LEU A 39 -24.52 -26.69 -2.20
N MET A 40 -24.67 -25.54 -1.53
CA MET A 40 -24.79 -24.25 -2.21
C MET A 40 -23.52 -23.87 -2.96
N ILE A 41 -22.34 -24.05 -2.35
CA ILE A 41 -21.05 -23.76 -2.99
C ILE A 41 -20.83 -24.70 -4.20
N ALA A 42 -21.14 -25.99 -4.06
CA ALA A 42 -21.03 -26.96 -5.15
C ALA A 42 -21.97 -26.63 -6.32
N LYS A 43 -23.23 -26.25 -6.06
CA LYS A 43 -24.17 -25.84 -7.11
C LYS A 43 -23.80 -24.52 -7.77
N PHE A 44 -23.27 -23.57 -7.01
CA PHE A 44 -22.75 -22.32 -7.56
C PHE A 44 -21.54 -22.56 -8.49
N ALA A 45 -20.64 -23.47 -8.11
CA ALA A 45 -19.51 -23.88 -8.94
C ALA A 45 -19.94 -24.60 -10.24
N GLU A 46 -20.98 -25.44 -10.20
CA GLU A 46 -21.56 -26.06 -11.39
C GLU A 46 -22.18 -25.04 -12.36
N GLN A 47 -22.87 -24.01 -11.82
CA GLN A 47 -23.53 -22.99 -12.63
C GLN A 47 -22.55 -21.99 -13.28
N THR A 48 -21.38 -21.78 -12.68
CA THR A 48 -20.37 -20.83 -13.17
C THR A 48 -19.35 -21.45 -14.12
N ASN A 49 -19.51 -22.72 -14.52
CA ASN A 49 -18.66 -23.44 -15.50
C ASN A 49 -17.16 -23.44 -15.16
N LYS A 50 -16.77 -23.20 -13.89
CA LYS A 50 -15.39 -23.34 -13.41
C LYS A 50 -15.17 -24.76 -12.87
N VAL A 51 -15.12 -25.75 -13.75
CA VAL A 51 -14.63 -27.09 -13.41
C VAL A 51 -13.27 -27.31 -14.07
N GLU A 52 -12.21 -26.78 -13.46
CA GLU A 52 -10.92 -27.45 -13.55
C GLU A 52 -11.00 -28.68 -12.63
N ARG A 53 -10.80 -29.86 -13.22
CA ARG A 53 -11.08 -31.20 -12.67
C ARG A 53 -10.28 -31.60 -11.40
N GLY A 54 -9.65 -30.68 -10.69
CA GLY A 54 -8.84 -30.97 -9.50
C GLY A 54 -9.59 -30.88 -8.16
N PHE A 55 -10.59 -30.00 -8.04
CA PHE A 55 -11.17 -29.66 -6.73
C PHE A 55 -12.33 -30.59 -6.29
N VAL A 56 -13.00 -31.24 -7.25
CA VAL A 56 -14.16 -32.11 -6.99
C VAL A 56 -13.76 -33.50 -6.46
N GLY A 57 -12.52 -33.93 -6.72
CA GLY A 57 -12.05 -35.27 -6.33
C GLY A 57 -11.90 -35.49 -4.82
N ILE A 58 -11.71 -34.43 -4.03
CA ILE A 58 -11.46 -34.57 -2.58
C ILE A 58 -12.77 -34.61 -1.79
N PHE A 59 -13.81 -33.88 -2.24
CA PHE A 59 -15.12 -33.90 -1.57
C PHE A 59 -15.95 -35.15 -1.88
N PHE A 60 -15.69 -35.80 -3.03
CA PHE A 60 -16.40 -37.04 -3.41
C PHE A 60 -16.09 -38.23 -2.49
N CYS A 61 -14.95 -38.22 -1.78
CA CYS A 61 -14.57 -39.32 -0.89
C CYS A 61 -15.34 -39.36 0.44
N LEU A 62 -15.99 -38.26 0.87
CA LEU A 62 -16.67 -38.20 2.17
C LEU A 62 -18.17 -38.54 2.12
N VAL A 63 -18.75 -38.71 0.93
CA VAL A 63 -20.19 -38.94 0.73
C VAL A 63 -20.52 -40.40 0.35
N LEU A 64 -19.52 -41.28 0.22
CA LEU A 64 -19.69 -42.67 -0.21
C LEU A 64 -20.21 -43.66 0.87
N LEU A 65 -20.99 -43.20 1.86
CA LEU A 65 -21.56 -44.09 2.89
C LEU A 65 -23.08 -44.05 3.08
N ILE A 66 -23.86 -43.49 2.14
CA ILE A 66 -25.34 -43.59 2.22
C ILE A 66 -25.96 -43.90 0.85
N PRO A 67 -26.25 -45.17 0.52
CA PRO A 67 -26.89 -45.54 -0.72
C PRO A 67 -28.43 -45.51 -0.55
N VAL A 68 -29.06 -44.33 -0.52
CA VAL A 68 -30.55 -44.26 -0.55
C VAL A 68 -31.13 -43.05 -1.32
N PHE A 69 -30.35 -42.04 -1.72
CA PHE A 69 -30.94 -40.75 -2.15
C PHE A 69 -31.04 -40.49 -3.66
N GLU A 70 -30.90 -41.51 -4.52
CA GLU A 70 -31.04 -41.32 -5.98
C GLU A 70 -32.50 -41.34 -6.49
N TYR A 71 -33.46 -41.82 -5.70
CA TYR A 71 -34.81 -42.07 -6.23
C TYR A 71 -35.88 -41.01 -5.89
N LEU A 72 -35.62 -40.05 -5.00
CA LEU A 72 -36.68 -39.13 -4.53
C LEU A 72 -36.69 -37.73 -5.18
N PHE A 73 -35.64 -37.34 -5.91
CA PHE A 73 -35.53 -35.96 -6.41
C PHE A 73 -35.93 -35.74 -7.88
N PHE A 74 -36.23 -36.82 -8.62
CA PHE A 74 -36.50 -36.71 -10.07
C PHE A 74 -37.97 -36.40 -10.43
N SER A 75 -38.89 -36.22 -9.47
CA SER A 75 -40.33 -36.19 -9.81
C SER A 75 -41.17 -35.04 -9.22
N VAL A 76 -40.60 -34.04 -8.55
CA VAL A 76 -41.42 -32.94 -8.02
C VAL A 76 -40.86 -31.56 -8.34
N CYS A 77 -41.57 -30.88 -9.24
CA CYS A 77 -41.58 -29.45 -9.56
C CYS A 77 -40.39 -28.87 -10.36
N PRO A 78 -40.65 -28.25 -11.53
CA PRO A 78 -39.73 -27.30 -12.12
C PRO A 78 -39.80 -26.01 -11.28
N LEU A 79 -39.00 -25.95 -10.21
CA LEU A 79 -38.77 -24.71 -9.49
C LEU A 79 -37.94 -23.79 -10.39
N HIS A 80 -38.64 -22.92 -11.11
CA HIS A 80 -38.11 -21.70 -11.69
C HIS A 80 -37.56 -20.85 -10.53
N TRP A 81 -36.31 -21.11 -10.14
CA TRP A 81 -35.62 -20.32 -9.14
C TRP A 81 -35.20 -19.01 -9.80
N SER A 82 -36.07 -18.02 -9.69
CA SER A 82 -35.67 -16.62 -9.77
C SER A 82 -34.57 -16.43 -8.72
N LEU A 83 -33.31 -16.48 -9.14
CA LEU A 83 -32.16 -16.00 -8.37
C LEU A 83 -32.60 -14.70 -7.72
N ASN A 84 -32.69 -14.73 -6.39
CA ASN A 84 -33.13 -13.59 -5.62
C ASN A 84 -32.18 -12.45 -5.98
N LYS A 85 -32.69 -11.41 -6.64
CA LYS A 85 -31.95 -10.27 -7.19
C LYS A 85 -31.23 -9.43 -6.11
N ASN A 86 -31.27 -9.85 -4.86
CA ASN A 86 -30.78 -9.16 -3.68
C ASN A 86 -29.76 -10.00 -2.90
N MET A 87 -28.80 -10.66 -3.57
CA MET A 87 -27.58 -11.05 -2.87
C MET A 87 -26.82 -9.75 -2.55
N SER A 88 -26.58 -9.46 -1.27
CA SER A 88 -25.96 -8.18 -0.89
C SER A 88 -24.56 -8.09 -1.49
N SER A 89 -24.16 -6.89 -1.91
CA SER A 89 -22.84 -6.62 -2.50
C SER A 89 -21.70 -7.13 -1.60
N GLU A 90 -21.87 -7.07 -0.28
CA GLU A 90 -20.93 -7.58 0.71
C GLU A 90 -20.75 -9.10 0.64
N VAL A 91 -21.82 -9.86 0.39
CA VAL A 91 -21.77 -11.33 0.26
C VAL A 91 -21.05 -11.72 -1.03
N LEU A 92 -21.33 -11.02 -2.14
CA LEU A 92 -20.61 -11.22 -3.40
C LEU A 92 -19.12 -10.89 -3.27
N ARG A 93 -18.79 -9.78 -2.59
CA ARG A 93 -17.42 -9.37 -2.31
C ARG A 93 -16.66 -10.42 -1.49
N GLY A 94 -17.33 -11.15 -0.61
CA GLY A 94 -16.73 -12.22 0.19
C GLY A 94 -16.57 -13.57 -0.55
N ILE A 95 -17.52 -13.94 -1.41
CA ILE A 95 -17.54 -15.25 -2.09
C ILE A 95 -16.67 -15.25 -3.37
N ASP A 96 -16.79 -14.20 -4.19
CA ASP A 96 -15.99 -14.04 -5.41
C ASP A 96 -15.50 -12.59 -5.51
N PRO A 97 -14.44 -12.23 -4.76
CA PRO A 97 -13.86 -10.89 -4.79
C PRO A 97 -13.47 -10.50 -6.22
N ARG A 98 -12.89 -11.42 -7.00
CA ARG A 98 -12.46 -11.15 -8.37
C ARG A 98 -13.65 -10.86 -9.27
N GLY A 99 -14.71 -11.67 -9.22
CA GLY A 99 -15.94 -11.44 -9.96
C GLY A 99 -16.61 -10.12 -9.59
N TYR A 100 -16.67 -9.82 -8.29
CA TYR A 100 -17.18 -8.53 -7.78
C TYR A 100 -16.41 -7.35 -8.38
N PHE A 101 -15.09 -7.27 -8.19
CA PHE A 101 -14.28 -6.17 -8.70
C PHE A 101 -14.23 -6.10 -10.23
N SER A 102 -14.28 -7.24 -10.92
CA SER A 102 -14.30 -7.30 -12.38
C SER A 102 -15.47 -6.50 -12.97
N THR A 103 -16.65 -6.57 -12.35
CA THR A 103 -17.83 -5.81 -12.84
C THR A 103 -17.58 -4.30 -12.86
N PHE A 104 -16.99 -3.75 -11.79
CA PHE A 104 -16.68 -2.32 -11.69
C PHE A 104 -15.53 -1.92 -12.62
N PHE A 105 -14.45 -2.71 -12.65
CA PHE A 105 -13.28 -2.40 -13.47
C PHE A 105 -13.61 -2.40 -14.98
N ARG A 106 -14.55 -3.24 -15.42
CA ARG A 106 -15.06 -3.22 -16.80
C ARG A 106 -15.75 -1.91 -17.16
N GLU A 107 -16.50 -1.35 -16.23
CA GLU A 107 -17.16 -0.05 -16.37
C GLU A 107 -16.19 1.13 -16.20
N GLY A 108 -14.92 0.88 -15.89
CA GLY A 108 -13.90 1.92 -15.72
C GLY A 108 -13.96 2.64 -14.38
N VAL A 109 -14.57 2.02 -13.36
CA VAL A 109 -14.73 2.60 -12.02
C VAL A 109 -14.31 1.61 -10.93
N PHE A 110 -13.98 2.14 -9.76
CA PHE A 110 -13.86 1.39 -8.51
C PHE A 110 -15.24 1.26 -7.84
N PRO A 111 -15.41 0.33 -6.88
CA PRO A 111 -16.67 0.22 -6.12
C PRO A 111 -17.04 1.46 -5.31
N ASP A 112 -16.09 2.34 -5.02
CA ASP A 112 -16.30 3.64 -4.35
C ASP A 112 -16.75 4.75 -5.32
N GLY A 113 -16.89 4.45 -6.62
CA GLY A 113 -17.31 5.37 -7.66
C GLY A 113 -16.19 6.17 -8.32
N ARG A 114 -14.92 6.02 -7.91
CA ARG A 114 -13.79 6.68 -8.56
C ARG A 114 -13.45 6.03 -9.90
N GLY A 115 -13.00 6.82 -10.87
CA GLY A 115 -12.40 6.28 -12.10
C GLY A 115 -11.11 5.52 -11.83
N LEU A 116 -10.76 4.57 -12.70
CA LEU A 116 -9.57 3.71 -12.49
C LEU A 116 -8.24 4.48 -12.44
N LEU A 117 -8.18 5.66 -13.07
CA LEU A 117 -7.00 6.51 -13.15
C LEU A 117 -7.23 7.89 -12.51
N ASP A 118 -8.32 8.04 -11.75
CA ASP A 118 -8.64 9.31 -11.11
C ASP A 118 -7.59 9.66 -10.05
N GLU A 119 -7.14 10.92 -10.09
CA GLU A 119 -6.14 11.41 -9.15
C GLU A 119 -6.70 11.43 -7.73
N GLN A 120 -5.98 10.80 -6.81
CA GLN A 120 -6.31 10.90 -5.40
C GLN A 120 -5.89 12.25 -4.84
N LYS A 121 -6.78 12.85 -4.04
CA LYS A 121 -6.46 14.06 -3.29
C LYS A 121 -5.29 13.75 -2.34
N LEU A 122 -4.19 14.48 -2.52
CA LEU A 122 -3.05 14.48 -1.62
C LEU A 122 -3.18 15.70 -0.72
N VAL A 123 -3.27 15.47 0.59
CA VAL A 123 -3.28 16.54 1.59
C VAL A 123 -2.03 16.38 2.43
N PHE A 124 -1.26 17.45 2.57
CA PHE A 124 -0.11 17.46 3.45
C PHE A 124 -0.07 18.73 4.28
N LYS A 125 0.58 18.64 5.43
CA LYS A 125 0.86 19.76 6.32
C LYS A 125 2.27 19.64 6.84
N GLN A 126 2.98 20.75 6.90
CA GLN A 126 4.34 20.86 7.40
C GLN A 126 4.34 21.38 8.85
N GLY A 127 5.30 20.94 9.66
CA GLY A 127 5.50 21.46 11.02
C GLY A 127 4.55 20.94 12.10
N GLU A 128 3.77 19.88 11.85
CA GLU A 128 2.76 19.38 12.82
C GLU A 128 3.33 18.42 13.89
N CYS A 129 4.45 17.73 13.65
CA CYS A 129 4.91 16.62 14.51
C CYS A 129 6.14 16.93 15.37
N GLY A 130 6.65 18.17 15.33
CA GLY A 130 7.85 18.58 16.08
C GLY A 130 9.16 18.09 15.46
N GLY A 131 10.29 18.35 16.13
CA GLY A 131 11.63 18.12 15.59
C GLY A 131 12.17 19.31 14.79
N VAL A 132 13.24 19.09 14.04
CA VAL A 132 13.83 20.13 13.17
C VAL A 132 13.05 20.31 11.86
N GLY A 133 12.25 19.32 11.49
CA GLY A 133 11.33 19.34 10.37
C GLY A 133 10.30 18.23 10.52
N SER A 134 9.06 18.49 10.11
CA SER A 134 8.00 17.48 10.19
C SER A 134 6.95 17.64 9.12
N SER A 135 6.22 16.55 8.86
CA SER A 135 5.05 16.59 8.00
C SER A 135 4.02 15.53 8.38
N VAL A 136 2.77 15.80 8.07
CA VAL A 136 1.70 14.81 8.03
C VAL A 136 1.17 14.77 6.61
N VAL A 137 1.11 13.58 6.03
CA VAL A 137 0.59 13.36 4.68
C VAL A 137 -0.56 12.37 4.75
N SER A 138 -1.67 12.77 4.16
CA SER A 138 -2.86 11.95 4.00
C SER A 138 -3.19 11.84 2.51
N THR A 139 -3.13 10.61 2.01
CA THR A 139 -3.81 10.21 0.78
C THR A 139 -5.17 9.63 1.16
N GLN A 140 -6.01 9.36 0.16
CA GLN A 140 -7.35 8.83 0.41
C GLN A 140 -7.36 7.52 1.21
N CYS A 141 -6.30 6.71 1.16
CA CYS A 141 -6.23 5.40 1.80
C CYS A 141 -5.10 5.29 2.85
N VAL A 142 -4.15 6.22 2.89
CA VAL A 142 -2.97 6.11 3.74
C VAL A 142 -2.68 7.45 4.39
N THR A 143 -2.49 7.43 5.71
CA THR A 143 -2.04 8.60 6.45
C THR A 143 -0.79 8.27 7.24
N VAL A 144 0.25 9.07 7.06
CA VAL A 144 1.55 8.92 7.72
C VAL A 144 1.99 10.25 8.31
N SER A 145 2.68 10.17 9.45
CA SER A 145 3.42 11.31 10.02
C SER A 145 4.91 11.05 9.89
N CYS A 146 5.66 12.06 9.47
CA CYS A 146 7.11 12.04 9.35
C CYS A 146 7.70 13.10 10.28
N SER A 147 8.66 12.72 11.11
CA SER A 147 9.42 13.62 11.98
C SER A 147 10.91 13.46 11.70
N ILE A 148 11.63 14.59 11.70
CA ILE A 148 13.06 14.62 11.47
C ILE A 148 13.73 15.16 12.73
N GLU A 149 14.64 14.37 13.27
CA GLU A 149 15.57 14.75 14.33
C GLU A 149 16.95 14.92 13.71
N ALA A 150 17.74 15.86 14.23
CA ALA A 150 19.08 16.13 13.74
C ALA A 150 20.10 16.04 14.87
N SER A 151 21.22 15.38 14.58
CA SER A 151 22.41 15.31 15.43
C SER A 151 23.63 15.74 14.64
N VAL A 152 24.71 16.12 15.32
CA VAL A 152 25.95 16.55 14.69
C VAL A 152 27.00 15.45 14.83
N SER A 153 27.73 15.18 13.76
CA SER A 153 28.89 14.30 13.76
C SER A 153 30.08 14.93 13.06
N LEU A 154 31.27 14.38 13.31
CA LEU A 154 32.44 14.66 12.48
C LEU A 154 32.23 14.12 11.06
N VAL A 155 32.89 14.76 10.09
CA VAL A 155 32.92 14.26 8.71
C VAL A 155 33.47 12.84 8.70
N SER A 156 32.73 11.91 8.12
CA SER A 156 33.10 10.49 8.02
C SER A 156 32.49 9.84 6.80
N ASP A 157 32.87 8.63 6.41
CA ASP A 157 32.21 7.93 5.28
C ASP A 157 30.88 7.27 5.66
N ALA A 158 30.43 7.41 6.91
CA ALA A 158 29.20 6.80 7.38
C ALA A 158 27.95 7.41 6.70
N PRO A 159 26.82 6.67 6.65
CA PRO A 159 25.53 7.21 6.25
C PRO A 159 25.12 8.35 7.18
N LEU A 160 24.74 9.49 6.59
CA LEU A 160 24.25 10.65 7.36
C LEU A 160 22.75 10.60 7.63
N VAL A 161 22.01 9.78 6.90
CA VAL A 161 20.56 9.70 7.07
C VAL A 161 20.23 8.29 7.50
N ASP A 162 19.53 8.19 8.62
CA ASP A 162 18.88 6.98 9.08
C ASP A 162 17.36 7.14 8.94
N ILE A 163 16.67 6.07 8.55
CA ILE A 163 15.23 6.09 8.37
C ILE A 163 14.60 4.88 9.04
N LYS A 164 13.56 5.15 9.82
CA LYS A 164 12.83 4.15 10.57
C LYS A 164 11.33 4.35 10.39
N ILE A 165 10.71 3.44 9.65
CA ILE A 165 9.26 3.25 9.67
C ILE A 165 8.91 2.41 10.91
N GLU A 166 8.09 2.97 11.81
CA GLU A 166 7.61 2.26 12.98
C GLU A 166 6.63 1.16 12.57
N PRO A 167 6.87 -0.12 12.95
CA PRO A 167 5.92 -1.19 12.70
C PRO A 167 4.63 -0.93 13.49
N SER A 168 3.50 -1.35 12.93
CA SER A 168 2.18 -1.19 13.53
C SER A 168 1.35 -2.45 13.34
N GLN A 169 0.15 -2.51 13.92
CA GLN A 169 -0.77 -3.63 13.69
C GLN A 169 -1.13 -3.79 12.19
N GLN A 170 -1.06 -2.70 11.42
CA GLN A 170 -1.37 -2.70 9.98
C GLN A 170 -0.12 -2.93 9.11
N LEU A 171 1.08 -2.75 9.65
CA LEU A 171 2.34 -2.88 8.92
C LEU A 171 3.29 -3.84 9.66
N PRO A 172 3.45 -5.08 9.16
CA PRO A 172 4.41 -6.04 9.71
C PRO A 172 5.85 -5.51 9.67
N GLU A 173 6.66 -5.89 10.66
CA GLU A 173 8.07 -5.46 10.80
C GLU A 173 8.89 -5.76 9.53
N LYS A 174 8.73 -6.96 8.96
CA LYS A 174 9.39 -7.35 7.71
C LYS A 174 9.07 -6.40 6.55
N ASP A 175 7.81 -6.01 6.37
CA ASP A 175 7.44 -5.07 5.30
C ASP A 175 8.02 -3.68 5.59
N ALA A 176 8.03 -3.23 6.85
CA ALA A 176 8.64 -1.96 7.25
C ALA A 176 10.16 -1.93 6.93
N GLU A 177 10.88 -3.02 7.21
CA GLU A 177 12.30 -3.17 6.86
C GLU A 177 12.55 -3.13 5.34
N GLU A 178 11.69 -3.80 4.55
CA GLU A 178 11.75 -3.71 3.07
C GLU A 178 11.63 -2.25 2.60
N TYR A 179 10.66 -1.50 3.13
CA TYR A 179 10.50 -0.09 2.77
C TYR A 179 11.67 0.77 3.25
N ASN A 180 12.18 0.55 4.46
CA ASN A 180 13.36 1.25 4.98
C ASN A 180 14.56 1.05 4.05
N SER A 181 14.83 -0.19 3.61
CA SER A 181 15.95 -0.50 2.71
C SER A 181 15.83 0.24 1.36
N LEU A 182 14.63 0.31 0.79
CA LEU A 182 14.37 1.05 -0.45
C LEU A 182 14.61 2.56 -0.23
N LEU A 183 14.08 3.14 0.84
CA LEU A 183 14.20 4.57 1.10
C LEU A 183 15.65 4.97 1.41
N LEU A 184 16.38 4.15 2.17
CA LEU A 184 17.82 4.33 2.41
C LEU A 184 18.61 4.34 1.09
N SER A 185 18.26 3.47 0.14
CA SER A 185 18.90 3.48 -1.18
C SER A 185 18.69 4.81 -1.92
N LEU A 186 17.51 5.43 -1.79
CA LEU A 186 17.21 6.73 -2.39
C LEU A 186 18.03 7.86 -1.77
N PHE A 187 18.25 7.82 -0.45
CA PHE A 187 19.14 8.75 0.24
C PHE A 187 20.61 8.54 -0.15
N THR A 188 21.04 7.29 -0.27
CA THR A 188 22.43 6.95 -0.62
C THR A 188 22.80 7.46 -2.02
N ILE A 189 21.85 7.42 -2.96
CA ILE A 189 22.02 7.97 -4.32
C ILE A 189 21.92 9.51 -4.34
N GLY A 190 21.43 10.13 -3.27
CA GLY A 190 21.28 11.59 -3.17
C GLY A 190 20.03 12.14 -3.86
N ASN A 191 18.98 11.34 -4.05
CA ASN A 191 17.75 11.78 -4.73
C ASN A 191 16.89 12.72 -3.88
N PHE A 192 16.99 12.65 -2.54
CA PHE A 192 16.27 13.54 -1.63
C PHE A 192 17.13 14.75 -1.23
N VAL A 193 18.34 14.48 -0.74
CA VAL A 193 19.31 15.48 -0.29
C VAL A 193 20.70 15.00 -0.63
N LYS A 194 21.55 15.89 -1.16
CA LYS A 194 22.95 15.59 -1.38
C LYS A 194 23.73 15.73 -0.08
N ARG A 195 24.76 14.89 0.09
CA ARG A 195 25.64 14.91 1.25
C ARG A 195 26.26 16.28 1.51
N GLU A 196 26.64 17.01 0.45
CA GLU A 196 27.19 18.36 0.53
C GLU A 196 26.26 19.37 1.21
N ASN A 197 24.94 19.17 1.11
CA ASN A 197 23.94 20.04 1.71
C ASN A 197 23.72 19.76 3.21
N LEU A 198 24.33 18.69 3.75
CA LEU A 198 24.27 18.34 5.18
C LEU A 198 25.50 18.82 5.95
N ARG A 199 26.41 19.60 5.35
CA ARG A 199 27.53 20.20 6.09
C ARG A 199 27.03 21.25 7.08
N CYS A 200 27.59 21.25 8.29
CA CYS A 200 27.27 22.27 9.28
C CYS A 200 27.87 23.62 8.86
N LEU A 201 27.10 24.67 9.10
CA LEU A 201 27.47 26.06 8.81
C LEU A 201 27.67 26.81 10.12
N ASP A 202 28.68 27.68 10.15
CA ASP A 202 28.86 28.67 11.21
C ASP A 202 27.94 29.88 11.00
N ILE A 203 27.89 30.79 11.97
CA ILE A 203 27.13 32.06 11.96
C ILE A 203 27.48 32.91 10.72
N CYS A 204 28.70 32.77 10.19
CA CYS A 204 29.18 33.44 8.98
C CYS A 204 28.97 32.63 7.68
N ASP A 205 28.11 31.60 7.68
CA ASP A 205 27.86 30.69 6.55
C ASP A 205 29.10 29.92 6.06
N LYS A 206 30.13 29.78 6.91
CA LYS A 206 31.33 29.00 6.60
C LYS A 206 31.09 27.53 6.90
N THR A 207 31.51 26.65 5.98
CA THR A 207 31.42 25.19 6.19
C THR A 207 32.41 24.72 7.25
N LEU A 208 31.92 23.96 8.22
CA LEU A 208 32.72 23.36 9.29
C LEU A 208 33.09 21.90 8.95
N PRO A 209 34.11 21.32 9.62
CA PRO A 209 34.43 19.89 9.53
C PRO A 209 33.41 19.01 10.30
N LEU A 210 32.14 19.39 10.23
CA LEU A 210 31.01 18.75 10.91
C LEU A 210 29.88 18.54 9.90
N GLU A 211 29.15 17.44 10.05
CA GLU A 211 28.00 17.08 9.22
C GLU A 211 26.78 16.82 10.09
N TRP A 212 25.62 17.18 9.56
CA TRP A 212 24.32 16.86 10.12
C TRP A 212 23.96 15.41 9.80
N GLN A 213 23.68 14.66 10.86
CA GLN A 213 23.05 13.37 10.78
C GLN A 213 21.55 13.54 11.00
N LEU A 214 20.73 13.04 10.07
CA LEU A 214 19.28 13.12 10.13
C LEU A 214 18.70 11.76 10.50
N HIS A 215 17.92 11.71 11.57
CA HIS A 215 17.11 10.55 11.92
C HIS A 215 15.66 10.82 11.55
N ILE A 216 15.17 10.09 10.55
CA ILE A 216 13.81 10.23 10.01
C ILE A 216 12.94 9.12 10.57
N THR A 217 11.94 9.50 11.36
CA THR A 217 10.96 8.56 11.91
C THR A 217 9.63 8.72 11.18
N ILE A 218 9.08 7.61 10.69
CA ILE A 218 7.78 7.58 10.02
C ILE A 218 6.83 6.72 10.85
N LYS A 219 5.69 7.29 11.20
CA LYS A 219 4.60 6.58 11.89
C LYS A 219 3.41 6.44 10.95
N VAL A 220 2.90 5.21 10.87
CA VAL A 220 1.72 4.88 10.06
C VAL A 220 0.49 5.09 10.94
N LEU A 221 -0.35 6.06 10.58
CA LEU A 221 -1.58 6.39 11.31
C LEU A 221 -2.79 5.62 10.75
N SER A 222 -2.82 5.41 9.44
CA SER A 222 -3.80 4.58 8.76
C SER A 222 -3.21 4.01 7.47
N LEU A 223 -3.47 2.74 7.20
CA LEU A 223 -2.99 2.03 6.02
C LEU A 223 -4.12 1.17 5.44
N GLU A 224 -4.65 1.58 4.29
CA GLU A 224 -5.65 0.84 3.50
C GLU A 224 -5.25 0.63 2.02
N GLY A 225 -4.00 0.96 1.68
CA GLY A 225 -3.47 0.90 0.31
C GLY A 225 -1.94 0.91 0.26
N SER A 226 -1.37 1.57 -0.75
CA SER A 226 0.09 1.63 -0.90
C SER A 226 0.74 2.66 0.02
N LEU A 227 1.61 2.17 0.93
CA LEU A 227 2.34 3.01 1.88
C LEU A 227 3.32 3.97 1.20
N LEU A 228 4.00 3.50 0.14
CA LEU A 228 5.14 4.20 -0.46
C LEU A 228 4.75 5.58 -1.04
N ASP A 229 3.55 5.69 -1.58
CA ASP A 229 3.01 6.94 -2.17
C ASP A 229 2.97 8.06 -1.13
N ALA A 230 2.44 7.76 0.06
CA ALA A 230 2.34 8.72 1.16
C ALA A 230 3.72 9.00 1.79
N VAL A 231 4.55 7.96 1.97
CA VAL A 231 5.85 8.08 2.62
C VAL A 231 6.83 8.93 1.84
N VAL A 232 6.96 8.73 0.52
CA VAL A 232 7.87 9.53 -0.32
C VAL A 232 7.48 11.01 -0.28
N CYS A 233 6.17 11.31 -0.32
CA CYS A 233 5.67 12.67 -0.19
C CYS A 233 5.93 13.24 1.22
N ALA A 234 5.76 12.44 2.27
CA ALA A 234 5.95 12.87 3.65
C ALA A 234 7.42 13.23 3.93
N ILE A 235 8.35 12.40 3.47
CA ILE A 235 9.79 12.68 3.56
C ILE A 235 10.13 13.97 2.83
N GLY A 236 9.68 14.13 1.57
CA GLY A 236 9.93 15.34 0.80
C GLY A 236 9.37 16.61 1.47
N ALA A 237 8.13 16.53 1.99
CA ALA A 237 7.50 17.64 2.69
C ALA A 237 8.18 17.95 4.04
N ALA A 238 8.60 16.94 4.80
CA ALA A 238 9.28 17.12 6.08
C ALA A 238 10.68 17.70 5.88
N LEU A 239 11.43 17.22 4.88
CA LEU A 239 12.73 17.77 4.52
C LEU A 239 12.64 19.24 4.10
N ALA A 240 11.58 19.61 3.37
CA ALA A 240 11.35 21.00 2.96
C ALA A 240 11.01 21.93 4.14
N ASP A 241 10.45 21.39 5.21
CA ASP A 241 10.21 22.09 6.48
C ASP A 241 11.48 22.18 7.35
N THR A 242 12.47 21.29 7.14
CA THR A 242 13.66 21.18 7.97
C THR A 242 14.47 22.48 8.03
N LYS A 243 14.67 22.97 9.26
CA LYS A 243 15.52 24.12 9.58
C LYS A 243 16.57 23.70 10.61
N LEU A 244 17.83 23.91 10.29
CA LEU A 244 18.96 23.52 11.12
C LEU A 244 19.65 24.77 11.69
N PRO A 245 20.01 24.80 12.97
CA PRO A 245 20.71 25.94 13.56
C PRO A 245 22.14 26.07 13.00
N SER A 246 22.73 27.27 13.10
CA SER A 246 24.18 27.42 12.91
C SER A 246 24.94 26.73 14.05
N ILE A 247 26.19 26.35 13.80
CA ILE A 247 27.06 25.75 14.80
C ILE A 247 28.20 26.71 15.11
N ALA A 248 28.31 27.12 16.37
CA ALA A 248 29.49 27.80 16.90
C ALA A 248 30.50 26.75 17.37
N LEU A 249 31.67 26.74 16.75
CA LEU A 249 32.75 25.82 17.06
C LEU A 249 33.89 26.59 17.74
N ASP A 250 34.14 26.30 19.02
CA ASP A 250 35.26 26.86 19.78
C ASP A 250 36.51 25.98 19.61
N HIS A 251 36.93 25.84 18.35
CA HIS A 251 38.12 25.09 17.93
C HIS A 251 38.83 25.89 16.84
N ALA A 252 40.11 26.21 17.03
CA ALA A 252 40.84 26.98 16.05
C ALA A 252 41.06 26.16 14.77
N ASP A 253 40.89 26.78 13.59
CA ASP A 253 41.11 26.12 12.29
C ASP A 253 42.52 25.51 12.14
N THR A 254 43.49 25.99 12.93
CA THR A 254 44.90 25.56 12.91
C THR A 254 45.21 24.45 13.93
N ASP A 255 44.25 24.07 14.76
CA ASP A 255 44.44 23.10 15.83
C ASP A 255 44.16 21.68 15.31
N GLU A 256 45.20 20.84 15.27
CA GLU A 256 45.12 19.43 14.84
C GLU A 256 44.54 18.50 15.91
N SER A 257 44.21 19.01 17.10
CA SER A 257 43.58 18.20 18.15
C SER A 257 42.15 17.77 17.79
N VAL A 258 41.69 16.68 18.40
CA VAL A 258 40.37 16.10 18.14
C VAL A 258 39.30 17.04 18.68
N ILE A 259 38.32 17.39 17.83
CA ILE A 259 37.18 18.22 18.25
C ILE A 259 36.38 17.49 19.34
N GLU A 260 36.27 18.12 20.50
CA GLU A 260 35.52 17.61 21.63
C GLU A 260 34.05 18.09 21.60
N LYS A 261 33.13 17.29 22.16
CA LYS A 261 31.69 17.61 22.17
C LYS A 261 31.34 18.91 22.91
N ASN A 262 32.14 19.30 23.89
CA ASN A 262 31.98 20.52 24.69
C ASN A 262 32.29 21.81 23.91
N GLN A 263 33.03 21.72 22.80
CA GLN A 263 33.41 22.82 21.92
C GLN A 263 32.33 23.13 20.86
N ILE A 264 31.37 22.22 20.67
CA ILE A 264 30.29 22.35 19.68
C ILE A 264 29.07 22.95 20.37
N ARG A 265 28.62 24.12 19.93
CA ARG A 265 27.41 24.77 20.43
C ARG A 265 26.47 25.11 19.28
N ALA A 266 25.20 24.72 19.40
CA ALA A 266 24.17 25.13 18.46
C ALA A 266 23.74 26.57 18.75
N ASP A 267 23.76 27.43 17.74
CA ASP A 267 23.19 28.77 17.78
C ASP A 267 21.83 28.79 17.09
N TYR A 268 20.77 28.89 17.90
CA TYR A 268 19.39 28.92 17.42
C TYR A 268 18.93 30.30 16.92
N ARG A 269 19.79 31.33 16.97
CA ARG A 269 19.45 32.67 16.46
C ARG A 269 19.40 32.69 14.93
N THR A 270 20.20 31.85 14.30
CA THR A 270 20.29 31.72 12.85
C THR A 270 19.91 30.30 12.47
N MET A 271 18.90 30.17 11.61
CA MET A 271 18.36 28.89 11.16
C MET A 271 18.49 28.80 9.64
N HIS A 272 19.17 27.76 9.16
CA HIS A 272 19.36 27.49 7.75
C HIS A 272 18.31 26.49 7.28
N LYS A 273 17.62 26.82 6.19
CA LYS A 273 16.79 25.84 5.47
C LYS A 273 17.69 24.90 4.70
N LEU A 274 17.31 23.63 4.66
CA LEU A 274 18.04 22.62 3.90
C LEU A 274 17.90 22.87 2.39
N THR A 275 19.01 22.85 1.66
CA THR A 275 18.98 22.87 0.20
C THR A 275 18.64 21.48 -0.31
N LEU A 276 17.49 21.34 -0.96
CA LEU A 276 16.97 20.07 -1.44
C LEU A 276 17.06 19.94 -2.95
N GLU A 277 17.14 18.71 -3.42
CA GLU A 277 16.80 18.38 -4.80
C GLU A 277 15.28 18.55 -5.01
N GLU A 278 14.84 18.58 -6.27
CA GLU A 278 13.40 18.64 -6.53
C GLU A 278 12.68 17.42 -5.93
N PRO A 279 11.53 17.63 -5.27
CA PRO A 279 10.87 16.59 -4.50
C PRO A 279 10.42 15.45 -5.41
N LEU A 280 10.62 14.23 -4.92
CA LEU A 280 10.20 13.00 -5.57
C LEU A 280 8.69 12.79 -5.44
N MET A 281 8.12 12.05 -6.39
CA MET A 281 6.74 11.57 -6.33
C MET A 281 6.70 10.07 -6.54
N CYS A 282 5.89 9.37 -5.74
CA CYS A 282 5.59 7.96 -5.92
C CYS A 282 4.11 7.78 -6.22
N CYS A 283 3.80 6.93 -7.21
CA CYS A 283 2.45 6.45 -7.44
C CYS A 283 2.48 4.93 -7.60
N SER A 284 1.53 4.29 -6.95
CA SER A 284 1.35 2.84 -6.99
C SER A 284 0.20 2.45 -7.89
N PHE A 285 0.39 1.39 -8.65
CA PHE A 285 -0.51 0.94 -9.69
C PHE A 285 -0.82 -0.54 -9.50
N GLY A 286 -2.08 -0.92 -9.73
CA GLY A 286 -2.53 -2.30 -9.87
C GLY A 286 -2.74 -2.65 -11.33
N ILE A 287 -2.42 -3.88 -11.71
CA ILE A 287 -2.65 -4.41 -13.05
C ILE A 287 -3.65 -5.54 -12.94
N PHE A 288 -4.87 -5.27 -13.38
CA PHE A 288 -5.93 -6.25 -13.44
C PHE A 288 -5.99 -6.85 -14.84
N VAL A 289 -6.15 -8.18 -14.92
CA VAL A 289 -6.32 -8.86 -16.21
C VAL A 289 -7.72 -9.46 -16.23
N ASP A 290 -8.52 -8.96 -17.16
CA ASP A 290 -9.83 -9.53 -17.43
C ASP A 290 -9.67 -10.75 -18.34
N ASN A 291 -10.06 -11.92 -17.81
CA ASN A 291 -9.93 -13.20 -18.50
C ASN A 291 -11.24 -13.65 -19.18
N GLU A 292 -12.37 -12.97 -18.95
CA GLU A 292 -13.64 -13.42 -19.56
C GLU A 292 -13.90 -12.78 -20.93
N SER A 293 -13.17 -11.73 -21.29
CA SER A 293 -13.20 -11.18 -22.64
C SER A 293 -12.35 -12.04 -23.60
N LYS A 294 -12.86 -12.27 -24.82
CA LYS A 294 -12.17 -13.03 -25.89
C LYS A 294 -10.77 -12.50 -26.26
N GLN A 295 -10.44 -11.29 -25.83
CA GLN A 295 -9.09 -10.74 -25.77
C GLN A 295 -8.79 -10.40 -24.32
N SER A 296 -7.74 -10.97 -23.73
CA SER A 296 -7.31 -10.60 -22.39
C SER A 296 -6.89 -9.13 -22.38
N LYS A 297 -7.65 -8.28 -21.68
CA LYS A 297 -7.38 -6.84 -21.60
C LYS A 297 -6.76 -6.53 -20.24
N GLU A 298 -5.59 -5.90 -20.26
CA GLU A 298 -4.94 -5.40 -19.05
C GLU A 298 -5.52 -4.03 -18.71
N LEU A 299 -6.04 -3.90 -17.49
CA LEU A 299 -6.55 -2.65 -16.93
C LEU A 299 -5.54 -2.11 -15.90
N LEU A 300 -5.24 -0.83 -16.02
CA LEU A 300 -4.36 -0.11 -15.11
C LEU A 300 -5.19 0.59 -14.05
N LEU A 301 -4.89 0.33 -12.78
CA LEU A 301 -5.56 0.90 -11.62
C LEU A 301 -4.59 1.82 -10.89
N LEU A 302 -4.92 3.09 -10.69
CA LEU A 302 -4.12 4.03 -9.91
C LEU A 302 -4.53 3.98 -8.43
N ALA A 303 -3.52 3.83 -7.56
CA ALA A 303 -3.66 3.78 -6.12
C ALA A 303 -4.82 2.87 -5.61
N PRO A 304 -4.82 1.58 -6.01
CA PRO A 304 -5.82 0.63 -5.53
C PRO A 304 -5.71 0.43 -4.00
N ASN A 305 -6.85 0.17 -3.35
CA ASN A 305 -6.89 -0.26 -1.95
C ASN A 305 -6.51 -1.74 -1.80
N PHE A 306 -6.36 -2.24 -0.57
CA PHE A 306 -5.97 -3.63 -0.33
C PHE A 306 -6.87 -4.68 -1.00
N GLU A 307 -8.18 -4.47 -0.98
CA GLU A 307 -9.13 -5.39 -1.60
C GLU A 307 -8.92 -5.45 -3.13
N ALA A 308 -8.79 -4.29 -3.79
CA ALA A 308 -8.49 -4.21 -5.22
C ALA A 308 -7.09 -4.76 -5.56
N ILE A 309 -6.10 -4.56 -4.69
CA ILE A 309 -4.76 -5.13 -4.84
C ILE A 309 -4.82 -6.67 -4.85
N SER A 310 -5.65 -7.26 -3.98
CA SER A 310 -5.75 -8.73 -3.85
C SER A 310 -6.21 -9.45 -5.13
N VAL A 311 -6.95 -8.75 -6.01
CA VAL A 311 -7.43 -9.29 -7.29
C VAL A 311 -6.55 -8.91 -8.48
N CYS A 312 -5.53 -8.07 -8.28
CA CYS A 312 -4.58 -7.70 -9.32
C CYS A 312 -3.60 -8.84 -9.62
N ARG A 313 -3.19 -8.96 -10.88
CA ARG A 313 -2.11 -9.89 -11.29
C ARG A 313 -0.75 -9.40 -10.80
N ALA A 314 -0.55 -8.09 -10.83
CA ALA A 314 0.69 -7.45 -10.42
C ALA A 314 0.41 -6.06 -9.86
N THR A 315 1.31 -5.58 -9.03
CA THR A 315 1.36 -4.19 -8.56
C THR A 315 2.72 -3.59 -8.86
N CYS A 316 2.75 -2.30 -9.14
CA CYS A 316 3.95 -1.57 -9.52
C CYS A 316 3.92 -0.19 -8.85
N SER A 317 4.93 0.14 -8.06
CA SER A 317 5.14 1.49 -7.54
C SER A 317 6.28 2.15 -8.29
N VAL A 318 6.01 3.31 -8.88
CA VAL A 318 6.98 4.06 -9.68
C VAL A 318 7.32 5.36 -8.95
N ILE A 319 8.62 5.59 -8.73
CA ILE A 319 9.16 6.81 -8.16
C ILE A 319 9.80 7.63 -9.27
N VAL A 320 9.36 8.88 -9.40
CA VAL A 320 9.82 9.83 -10.43
C VAL A 320 10.42 11.06 -9.76
N GLY A 321 11.61 11.45 -10.23
CA GLY A 321 12.30 12.69 -9.89
C GLY A 321 12.05 13.78 -10.92
N LYS A 322 12.99 14.73 -11.05
CA LYS A 322 12.80 15.88 -11.95
C LYS A 322 12.55 15.49 -13.41
N ASP A 323 13.52 14.76 -13.96
CA ASP A 323 13.59 14.40 -15.38
C ASP A 323 13.78 12.89 -15.60
N ASN A 324 13.85 12.12 -14.52
CA ASN A 324 14.18 10.71 -14.55
C ASN A 324 13.24 9.86 -13.70
N MET A 325 13.09 8.61 -14.13
CA MET A 325 12.56 7.55 -13.29
C MET A 325 13.66 7.14 -12.30
N VAL A 326 13.34 7.20 -11.01
CA VAL A 326 14.32 7.00 -9.94
C VAL A 326 14.33 5.54 -9.49
N ALA A 327 13.15 4.98 -9.27
CA ALA A 327 13.00 3.59 -8.85
C ALA A 327 11.67 3.01 -9.31
N VAL A 328 11.65 1.70 -9.52
CA VAL A 328 10.43 0.93 -9.79
C VAL A 328 10.43 -0.26 -8.86
N ARG A 329 9.32 -0.45 -8.15
CA ARG A 329 9.09 -1.61 -7.31
C ARG A 329 7.94 -2.41 -7.88
N GLU A 330 8.24 -3.62 -8.33
CA GLU A 330 7.26 -4.55 -8.88
C GLU A 330 6.99 -5.69 -7.89
N ARG A 331 5.71 -6.00 -7.70
CA ARG A 331 5.26 -7.25 -7.07
C ARG A 331 4.34 -7.97 -8.06
N GLY A 332 4.82 -9.04 -8.67
CA GLY A 332 4.11 -9.80 -9.70
C GLY A 332 4.89 -9.85 -11.01
N ARG A 333 4.20 -9.98 -12.14
CA ARG A 333 4.80 -9.98 -13.48
C ARG A 333 4.18 -8.89 -14.37
N LEU A 334 5.00 -7.95 -14.78
CA LEU A 334 4.76 -6.90 -15.75
C LEU A 334 5.30 -7.37 -17.11
N ALA A 335 4.41 -7.61 -18.07
CA ALA A 335 4.81 -8.03 -19.42
C ALA A 335 4.97 -6.85 -20.39
N ASN A 336 4.39 -5.69 -20.07
CA ASN A 336 4.17 -4.63 -21.05
C ASN A 336 4.86 -3.32 -20.68
N PHE A 337 5.93 -2.99 -21.42
CA PHE A 337 6.70 -1.76 -21.23
C PHE A 337 5.89 -0.48 -21.52
N SER A 338 4.87 -0.55 -22.39
CA SER A 338 4.02 0.61 -22.67
C SER A 338 3.21 1.05 -21.44
N LEU A 339 2.81 0.10 -20.58
CA LEU A 339 2.15 0.40 -19.32
C LEU A 339 3.10 1.12 -18.36
N LEU A 340 4.36 0.68 -18.26
CA LEU A 340 5.35 1.35 -17.42
C LEU A 340 5.56 2.81 -17.86
N LYS A 341 5.67 3.06 -19.17
CA LYS A 341 5.78 4.42 -19.69
C LYS A 341 4.57 5.28 -19.31
N LYS A 342 3.36 4.71 -19.39
CA LYS A 342 2.13 5.39 -18.96
C LYS A 342 2.12 5.68 -17.46
N MET A 343 2.57 4.73 -16.63
CA MET A 343 2.72 4.92 -15.18
C MET A 343 3.67 6.08 -14.88
N CYS A 344 4.85 6.10 -15.50
CA CYS A 344 5.83 7.19 -15.34
C CYS A 344 5.25 8.55 -15.72
N GLN A 345 4.49 8.62 -16.82
CA GLN A 345 3.85 9.87 -17.25
C GLN A 345 2.85 10.38 -16.21
N ILE A 346 1.95 9.51 -15.73
CA ILE A 346 0.97 9.87 -14.69
C ILE A 346 1.67 10.34 -13.42
N THR A 347 2.72 9.63 -12.98
CA THR A 347 3.50 10.01 -11.79
C THR A 347 4.20 11.36 -11.98
N ALA A 348 4.74 11.63 -13.18
CA ALA A 348 5.41 12.89 -13.48
C ALA A 348 4.44 14.09 -13.48
N GLU A 349 3.25 13.94 -14.08
CA GLU A 349 2.19 14.96 -14.06
C GLU A 349 1.75 15.27 -12.61
N ARG A 350 1.61 14.24 -11.77
CA ARG A 350 1.27 14.42 -10.35
C ARG A 350 2.40 15.07 -9.55
N ARG A 351 3.66 14.80 -9.89
CA ARG A 351 4.83 15.45 -9.28
C ARG A 351 4.79 16.96 -9.50
N GLN A 352 4.49 17.41 -10.73
CA GLN A 352 4.46 18.84 -11.06
C GLN A 352 3.47 19.59 -10.15
N LYS A 353 2.25 19.07 -9.99
CA LYS A 353 1.23 19.63 -9.09
C LYS A 353 1.69 19.65 -7.63
N PHE A 354 2.36 18.59 -7.18
CA PHE A 354 2.89 18.52 -5.81
C PHE A 354 4.00 19.56 -5.57
N VAL A 355 4.94 19.71 -6.50
CA VAL A 355 6.00 20.71 -6.44
C VAL A 355 5.42 22.12 -6.39
N GLU A 356 4.41 22.41 -7.20
CA GLU A 356 3.71 23.70 -7.19
C GLU A 356 3.04 23.97 -5.84
N THR A 357 2.38 22.96 -5.27
CA THR A 357 1.73 23.07 -3.97
C THR A 357 2.76 23.32 -2.85
N LEU A 358 3.88 22.59 -2.86
CA LEU A 358 4.97 22.78 -1.90
C LEU A 358 5.61 24.17 -1.98
N ARG A 359 5.71 24.76 -3.17
CA ARG A 359 6.24 26.13 -3.34
C ARG A 359 5.25 27.21 -2.89
N SER A 360 3.95 26.90 -2.91
CA SER A 360 2.89 27.82 -2.49
C SER A 360 2.64 27.85 -0.98
N THR A 361 3.20 26.87 -0.26
CA THR A 361 3.13 26.74 1.20
C THR A 361 4.34 27.42 1.82
#